data_AF-A0A3N4J820-F1
#
_entry.id   AF-A0A3N4J820-F1
#
_cell.length_a   1.000
_cell.length_b   1.000
_cell.length_c   1.000
_cell.angle_alpha   90.00
_cell.angle_beta   90.00
_cell.angle_gamma   90.00
#
_symmetry.space_group_name_H-M   'P 1'
#
loop_
_entity.id
_entity.type
_entity.pdbx_description
1 polymer ?
#
loop_
_entity_poly.entity_id
_entity_poly.type
_entity_poly.pdbx_seq_one_letter_code
_entity_poly.pdbx_strand_id
1 'polypeptide(L)'
;MPAGNIVTASPISDLNPVLMASGTVLTAQSKTRGEFPLLMKEFFVAYRTMALPADSIITKLTIPLPAEGTREVIKSYKQAKRKDDDIAIVTAGFRVVLDESSVVTDISLAYGGMAPKTVEAKNSMEALLGKKLFDNTVLEDAVAAMEKDSPLGFTVPGGMPTYRKTPASLFLFRFWHEVAAELELGTQEQQVDHETIEEIHRGISYGSRDNDNPYEQRFVGKQIPHLSGMKQATGEAEYIDDMPNIEVNFAPALQVPCVAGFVDINDLDDGRNLWGSVKKDEPFFAKDFVHSHGQPIGMVYAKSAAIAQAAAQLVDVQYEELPPILTISEAIAVKSFFPHGKMLIRGKPTAEGFKDCDFVYEGVARMDRRTSTSRPMLPR
;
A
#
# COMPACT_ATOMS: atom_id res chain seq x y z
N MET A 1 0.67 19.64 9.55
CA MET A 1 1.83 19.67 10.46
C MET A 1 2.67 18.41 10.25
N PRO A 2 3.98 18.51 9.95
CA PRO A 2 4.84 17.35 9.70
C PRO A 2 5.12 16.50 10.96
N ALA A 3 4.99 17.08 12.16
CA ALA A 3 5.26 16.38 13.42
C ALA A 3 4.43 15.10 13.59
N GLY A 4 3.16 15.10 13.19
CA GLY A 4 2.29 13.92 13.24
C GLY A 4 2.83 12.75 12.41
N ASN A 5 3.35 13.02 11.21
CA ASN A 5 3.97 11.99 10.37
C ASN A 5 5.24 11.42 11.04
N ILE A 6 6.08 12.28 11.61
CA ILE A 6 7.34 11.90 12.26
C ILE A 6 7.08 11.04 13.50
N VAL A 7 6.22 11.50 14.41
CA VAL A 7 5.93 10.77 15.67
C VAL A 7 5.09 9.51 15.44
N THR A 8 4.36 9.42 14.32
CA THR A 8 3.72 8.15 13.94
C THR A 8 4.77 7.05 13.72
N ALA A 9 6.02 7.43 13.38
CA ALA A 9 7.16 6.54 13.20
C ALA A 9 6.85 5.34 12.30
N SER A 10 6.09 5.62 11.23
CA SER A 10 5.72 4.60 10.24
C SER A 10 6.98 4.14 9.48
N PRO A 11 7.22 2.83 9.34
CA PRO A 11 8.40 2.32 8.61
C PRO A 11 8.43 2.70 7.13
N ILE A 12 7.28 3.09 6.59
CA ILE A 12 7.03 3.46 5.19
C ILE A 12 6.65 4.95 5.07
N SER A 13 7.04 5.78 6.05
CA SER A 13 6.86 7.23 5.90
C SER A 13 7.70 7.75 4.74
N ASP A 14 7.08 8.50 3.84
CA ASP A 14 7.78 9.16 2.72
C ASP A 14 8.68 10.32 3.19
N LEU A 15 8.38 10.92 4.35
CA LEU A 15 9.08 12.12 4.82
C LEU A 15 10.28 11.79 5.73
N ASN A 16 10.19 10.71 6.51
CA ASN A 16 11.22 10.36 7.49
C ASN A 16 12.60 10.09 6.86
N PRO A 17 12.74 9.34 5.74
CA PRO A 17 14.02 9.17 5.06
C PRO A 17 14.64 10.50 4.62
N VAL A 18 13.84 11.41 4.06
CA VAL A 18 14.32 12.72 3.58
C VAL A 18 14.81 13.60 4.75
N LEU A 19 14.05 13.64 5.84
CA LEU A 19 14.44 14.38 7.04
C LEU A 19 15.66 13.75 7.73
N MET A 20 15.79 12.42 7.70
CA MET A 20 16.98 11.72 8.19
C MET A 20 18.21 12.08 7.34
N ALA A 21 18.09 12.00 6.02
CA ALA A 21 19.21 12.22 5.12
C ALA A 21 19.68 13.67 5.04
N SER A 22 18.75 14.62 5.17
CA SER A 22 19.10 16.04 5.30
C SER A 22 19.79 16.38 6.63
N GLY A 23 19.87 15.46 7.59
CA GLY A 23 20.44 15.75 8.92
C GLY A 23 19.55 16.68 9.76
N THR A 24 18.23 16.63 9.54
CA THR A 24 17.26 17.44 10.28
C THR A 24 17.38 17.19 11.79
N VAL A 25 17.30 18.27 12.57
CA VAL A 25 17.27 18.24 14.04
C VAL A 25 15.88 18.60 14.53
N LEU A 26 15.30 17.73 15.35
CA LEU A 26 14.04 17.98 16.03
C LEU A 26 14.31 18.69 17.36
N THR A 27 13.51 19.70 17.67
CA THR A 27 13.51 20.32 19.00
C THR A 27 12.33 19.76 19.79
N ALA A 28 12.62 19.13 20.92
CA ALA A 28 11.62 18.64 21.85
C ALA A 28 11.54 19.56 23.08
N GLN A 29 10.32 19.83 23.54
CA GLN A 29 10.06 20.51 24.80
C GLN A 29 9.54 19.48 25.80
N SER A 30 10.31 19.21 26.85
CA SER A 30 9.90 18.40 28.00
C SER A 30 9.34 19.29 29.11
N LYS A 31 8.37 18.77 29.87
CA LYS A 31 7.90 19.40 31.11
C LYS A 31 9.01 19.46 32.17
N THR A 32 9.88 18.44 32.25
CA THR A 32 10.89 18.30 33.31
C THR A 32 12.28 18.80 32.90
N ARG A 33 12.69 18.56 31.64
CA ARG A 33 14.04 18.87 31.15
C ARG A 33 14.14 20.24 30.45
N GLY A 34 13.02 20.84 30.06
CA GLY A 34 13.03 22.01 29.18
C GLY A 34 13.23 21.62 27.72
N GLU A 35 13.79 22.52 26.91
CA GLU A 35 14.04 22.32 25.49
C GLU A 35 15.34 21.53 25.24
N PHE A 36 15.31 20.54 24.35
CA PHE A 36 16.50 19.78 23.95
C PHE A 36 16.40 19.27 22.50
N PRO A 37 17.55 19.09 21.81
CA PRO A 37 17.57 18.57 20.45
C PRO A 37 17.50 17.04 20.40
N LEU A 38 16.92 16.52 19.33
CA LEU A 38 16.89 15.10 18.96
C LEU A 38 17.27 14.99 17.48
N LEU A 39 18.31 14.20 17.17
CA LEU A 39 18.74 13.97 15.79
C LEU A 39 17.80 12.98 15.11
N MET A 40 17.38 13.26 13.86
CA MET A 40 16.50 12.35 13.12
C MET A 40 17.08 10.93 12.98
N LYS A 41 18.39 10.78 12.82
CA LYS A 41 19.09 9.48 12.72
C LYS A 41 18.99 8.63 14.00
N GLU A 42 18.79 9.26 15.16
CA GLU A 42 18.68 8.62 16.47
C GLU A 42 17.22 8.57 16.97
N PHE A 43 16.29 9.21 16.24
CA PHE A 43 14.92 9.39 16.69
C PHE A 43 14.10 8.10 16.65
N PHE A 44 14.31 7.23 15.66
CA PHE A 44 13.54 5.99 15.51
C PHE A 44 14.24 4.80 16.20
N VAL A 45 13.59 4.26 17.23
CA VAL A 45 14.17 3.19 18.06
C VAL A 45 13.74 1.82 17.55
N ALA A 46 12.43 1.61 17.39
CA ALA A 46 11.82 0.35 16.97
C ALA A 46 10.51 0.64 16.18
N TYR A 47 9.76 -0.42 15.86
CA TYR A 47 8.47 -0.29 15.17
C TYR A 47 7.55 0.69 15.90
N ARG A 48 7.18 1.78 15.21
CA ARG A 48 6.33 2.87 15.73
C ARG A 48 6.78 3.43 17.10
N THR A 49 8.07 3.31 17.40
CA THR A 49 8.65 3.69 18.69
C THR A 49 9.80 4.67 18.48
N MET A 50 9.80 5.75 19.23
CA MET A 50 10.72 6.87 19.05
C MET A 50 11.41 7.26 20.37
N ALA A 51 12.50 8.01 20.27
CA ALA A 51 13.29 8.51 21.40
C ALA A 51 12.65 9.73 22.11
N LEU A 52 11.39 10.07 21.81
CA LEU A 52 10.68 11.17 22.45
C LEU A 52 10.16 10.75 23.83
N PRO A 53 10.56 11.41 24.92
CA PRO A 53 10.04 11.12 26.25
C PRO A 53 8.53 11.38 26.36
N ALA A 54 7.82 10.63 27.22
CA ALA A 54 6.37 10.73 27.36
C ALA A 54 5.87 12.11 27.85
N ASP A 55 6.72 12.89 28.52
CA ASP A 55 6.40 14.25 28.99
C ASP A 55 6.81 15.35 27.99
N SER A 56 7.15 14.94 26.75
CA SER A 56 7.73 15.82 25.75
C SER A 56 6.88 15.91 24.48
N ILE A 57 6.94 17.07 23.84
CA ILE A 57 6.35 17.30 22.51
C ILE A 57 7.40 17.86 21.56
N ILE A 58 7.24 17.61 20.26
CA ILE A 58 8.06 18.26 19.22
C ILE A 58 7.51 19.66 18.97
N THR A 59 8.36 20.68 19.14
CA THR A 59 7.99 22.09 18.95
C THR A 59 8.54 22.70 17.68
N LYS A 60 9.71 22.22 17.20
CA LYS A 60 10.37 22.75 16.01
C LYS A 60 11.11 21.65 15.25
N LEU A 61 11.19 21.84 13.93
CA LEU A 61 12.05 21.07 13.03
C LEU A 61 13.05 22.04 12.42
N THR A 62 14.34 21.71 12.47
CA THR A 62 15.42 22.50 11.88
C THR A 62 16.07 21.70 10.77
N ILE A 63 15.78 22.07 9.53
CA ILE A 63 16.37 21.47 8.33
C ILE A 63 17.60 22.33 7.97
N PRO A 64 18.82 21.77 7.97
CA PRO A 64 20.01 22.53 7.61
C PRO A 64 19.99 22.86 6.12
N LEU A 65 20.47 24.07 5.78
CA LEU A 65 20.75 24.45 4.40
C LEU A 65 22.27 24.38 4.18
N PRO A 66 22.74 23.91 3.02
CA PRO A 66 24.15 23.95 2.68
C PRO A 66 24.70 25.39 2.75
N ALA A 67 25.96 25.52 3.14
CA ALA A 67 26.67 26.79 2.95
C ALA A 67 26.82 27.08 1.45
N GLU A 68 26.89 28.36 1.08
CA GLU A 68 27.10 28.75 -0.32
C GLU A 68 28.38 28.11 -0.88
N GLY A 69 28.29 27.56 -2.09
CA GLY A 69 29.39 26.84 -2.73
C GLY A 69 29.57 25.38 -2.29
N THR A 70 28.81 24.88 -1.32
CA THR A 70 28.83 23.45 -0.96
C THR A 70 28.29 22.61 -2.12
N ARG A 71 29.05 21.59 -2.55
CA ARG A 71 28.61 20.62 -3.55
C ARG A 71 27.77 19.53 -2.88
N GLU A 72 26.60 19.92 -2.40
CA GLU A 72 25.62 19.03 -1.74
C GLU A 72 24.43 18.76 -2.65
N VAL A 73 24.03 17.49 -2.78
CA VAL A 73 22.84 17.09 -3.54
C VAL A 73 21.97 16.21 -2.64
N ILE A 74 20.68 16.56 -2.57
CA ILE A 74 19.65 15.77 -1.87
C ILE A 74 18.57 15.36 -2.88
N LYS A 75 18.20 14.08 -2.87
CA LYS A 75 17.11 13.53 -3.70
C LYS A 75 16.24 12.58 -2.88
N SER A 76 15.01 12.36 -3.35
CA SER A 76 14.05 11.49 -2.69
C SER A 76 13.33 10.60 -3.69
N TYR A 77 13.01 9.38 -3.29
CA TYR A 77 12.38 8.39 -4.15
C TYR A 77 11.23 7.68 -3.44
N LYS A 78 10.25 7.26 -4.22
CA LYS A 78 9.10 6.48 -3.76
C LYS A 78 8.68 5.49 -4.84
N GLN A 79 8.59 4.22 -4.47
CA GLN A 79 7.95 3.18 -5.28
C GLN A 79 6.69 2.71 -4.57
N ALA A 80 5.57 2.75 -5.28
CA ALA A 80 4.28 2.24 -4.82
C ALA A 80 3.57 1.47 -5.96
N LYS A 81 2.37 0.93 -5.74
CA LYS A 81 1.59 0.25 -6.80
C LYS A 81 0.95 1.26 -7.75
N ARG A 82 0.74 2.49 -7.28
CA ARG A 82 0.21 3.63 -8.05
C ARG A 82 1.06 4.86 -7.77
N LYS A 83 1.11 5.80 -8.72
CA LYS A 83 1.94 7.01 -8.58
C LYS A 83 1.48 7.88 -7.40
N ASP A 84 0.18 8.13 -7.31
CA ASP A 84 -0.42 9.03 -6.34
C ASP A 84 -1.34 8.27 -5.35
N ASP A 85 -1.51 8.83 -4.14
CA ASP A 85 -2.36 8.30 -3.06
C ASP A 85 -2.18 6.79 -2.78
N ASP A 86 -0.92 6.38 -2.64
CA ASP A 86 -0.56 5.01 -2.33
C ASP A 86 0.55 4.93 -1.28
N ILE A 87 0.53 3.83 -0.53
CA ILE A 87 1.54 3.50 0.47
C ILE A 87 2.84 3.09 -0.25
N ALA A 88 3.97 3.63 0.20
CA ALA A 88 5.26 3.23 -0.31
C ALA A 88 5.54 1.75 -0.04
N ILE A 89 5.99 1.04 -1.08
CA ILE A 89 6.63 -0.27 -0.99
C ILE A 89 8.07 -0.06 -0.49
N VAL A 90 8.79 0.88 -1.12
CA VAL A 90 10.09 1.39 -0.69
C VAL A 90 10.09 2.90 -0.91
N THR A 91 10.62 3.64 0.05
CA THR A 91 10.85 5.08 -0.05
C THR A 91 12.27 5.39 0.41
N ALA A 92 12.88 6.46 -0.11
CA ALA A 92 14.25 6.80 0.18
C ALA A 92 14.45 8.31 0.19
N GLY A 93 15.43 8.76 0.98
CA GLY A 93 15.98 10.10 0.96
C GLY A 93 17.48 9.98 1.01
N PHE A 94 18.18 10.53 0.02
CA PHE A 94 19.63 10.44 -0.09
C PHE A 94 20.24 11.83 -0.11
N ARG A 95 21.42 11.94 0.49
CA ARG A 95 22.26 13.13 0.49
C ARG A 95 23.70 12.74 0.25
N VAL A 96 24.41 13.52 -0.55
CA VAL A 96 25.87 13.43 -0.68
C VAL A 96 26.49 14.83 -0.69
N VAL A 97 27.67 14.95 -0.08
CA VAL A 97 28.51 16.16 -0.12
C VAL A 97 29.86 15.79 -0.73
N LEU A 98 30.27 16.52 -1.76
CA LEU A 98 31.54 16.30 -2.45
C LEU A 98 32.55 17.43 -2.17
N ASP A 99 33.83 17.08 -2.19
CA ASP A 99 34.91 18.08 -2.28
C ASP A 99 35.13 18.56 -3.73
N GLU A 100 36.10 19.45 -3.93
CA GLU A 100 36.48 19.97 -5.25
C GLU A 100 36.98 18.88 -6.22
N SER A 101 37.51 17.78 -5.68
CA SER A 101 38.00 16.63 -6.47
C SER A 101 36.91 15.59 -6.73
N SER A 102 35.67 15.89 -6.35
CA SER A 102 34.50 15.00 -6.46
C SER A 102 34.59 13.75 -5.60
N VAL A 103 35.33 13.84 -4.48
CA VAL A 103 35.41 12.80 -3.44
C VAL A 103 34.29 13.02 -2.43
N VAL A 104 33.65 11.93 -2.02
CA VAL A 104 32.56 11.94 -1.04
C VAL A 104 33.11 12.27 0.36
N THR A 105 32.68 13.40 0.91
CA THR A 105 33.07 13.88 2.26
C THR A 105 32.01 13.60 3.32
N ASP A 106 30.73 13.59 2.92
CA ASP A 106 29.61 13.19 3.76
C ASP A 106 28.53 12.52 2.90
N ILE A 107 27.83 11.53 3.46
CA ILE A 107 26.79 10.79 2.75
C ILE A 107 25.74 10.28 3.73
N SER A 108 24.46 10.35 3.34
CA SER A 108 23.38 9.68 4.04
C SER A 108 22.45 9.01 3.04
N LEU A 109 22.26 7.70 3.20
CA LEU A 109 21.38 6.89 2.36
C LEU A 109 20.26 6.29 3.22
N ALA A 110 19.18 7.05 3.43
CA ALA A 110 18.07 6.64 4.28
C ALA A 110 16.94 5.96 3.48
N TYR A 111 16.38 4.88 4.03
CA TYR A 111 15.31 4.08 3.43
C TYR A 111 14.13 3.88 4.38
N GLY A 112 12.93 3.80 3.82
CA GLY A 112 11.71 3.28 4.42
C GLY A 112 11.20 2.06 3.64
N GLY A 113 10.45 1.18 4.31
CA GLY A 113 9.94 -0.08 3.75
C GLY A 113 10.94 -1.24 3.74
N MET A 114 12.20 -0.97 4.13
CA MET A 114 13.30 -1.96 4.16
C MET A 114 13.58 -2.54 5.55
N ALA A 115 12.99 -1.96 6.60
CA ALA A 115 13.11 -2.43 7.98
C ALA A 115 11.85 -2.05 8.78
N PRO A 116 11.67 -2.50 10.04
CA PRO A 116 10.57 -2.07 10.91
C PRO A 116 10.62 -0.60 11.33
N LYS A 117 11.58 0.18 10.84
CA LYS A 117 11.72 1.63 11.03
C LYS A 117 12.49 2.22 9.84
N THR A 118 12.54 3.54 9.72
CA THR A 118 13.48 4.20 8.80
C THR A 118 14.91 3.91 9.23
N VAL A 119 15.75 3.50 8.28
CA VAL A 119 17.15 3.08 8.52
C VAL A 119 18.07 3.64 7.44
N GLU A 120 19.36 3.79 7.76
CA GLU A 120 20.39 4.12 6.78
C GLU A 120 21.11 2.86 6.30
N ALA A 121 21.49 2.85 5.02
CA ALA A 121 22.30 1.80 4.39
C ALA A 121 23.78 1.96 4.74
N LYS A 122 24.16 1.54 5.95
CA LYS A 122 25.49 1.77 6.54
C LYS A 122 26.61 1.19 5.69
N ASN A 123 26.44 -0.02 5.16
CA ASN A 123 27.48 -0.67 4.37
C ASN A 123 27.67 0.05 3.03
N SER A 124 26.60 0.46 2.36
CA SER A 124 26.69 1.26 1.12
C SER A 124 27.27 2.64 1.37
N MET A 125 26.93 3.30 2.48
CA MET A 125 27.54 4.59 2.86
C MET A 125 29.05 4.46 3.11
N GLU A 126 29.48 3.43 3.83
CA GLU A 126 30.91 3.14 4.07
C GLU A 126 31.67 2.84 2.77
N ALA A 127 31.03 2.16 1.80
CA ALA A 127 31.64 1.89 0.49
C ALA A 127 31.86 3.17 -0.34
N LEU A 128 31.03 4.20 -0.15
CA LEU A 128 31.08 5.46 -0.90
C LEU A 128 31.96 6.52 -0.23
N LEU A 129 32.03 6.54 1.10
CA LEU A 129 32.76 7.56 1.84
C LEU A 129 34.26 7.58 1.48
N GLY A 130 34.80 8.77 1.19
CA GLY A 130 36.19 8.94 0.78
C GLY A 130 36.53 8.40 -0.61
N LYS A 131 35.54 7.98 -1.40
CA LYS A 131 35.73 7.57 -2.80
C LYS A 131 35.39 8.71 -3.74
N LYS A 132 36.01 8.68 -4.92
CA LYS A 132 35.64 9.58 -6.02
C LYS A 132 34.30 9.13 -6.59
N LEU A 133 33.32 10.02 -6.62
CA LEU A 133 32.02 9.76 -7.20
C LEU A 133 32.14 9.66 -8.73
N PHE A 134 31.20 8.94 -9.34
CA PHE A 134 31.13 8.68 -10.77
C PHE A 134 32.20 7.74 -11.36
N ASP A 135 32.83 6.90 -10.52
CA ASP A 135 33.59 5.71 -10.92
C ASP A 135 32.72 4.44 -10.90
N ASN A 136 32.69 3.66 -11.99
CA ASN A 136 31.84 2.47 -12.10
C ASN A 136 32.14 1.41 -11.03
N THR A 137 33.41 1.26 -10.63
CA THR A 137 33.82 0.28 -9.61
C THR A 137 33.27 0.67 -8.24
N VAL A 138 33.23 1.97 -7.93
CA VAL A 138 32.68 2.51 -6.69
C VAL A 138 31.16 2.31 -6.64
N LEU A 139 30.47 2.47 -7.77
CA LEU A 139 29.03 2.19 -7.87
C LEU A 139 28.73 0.70 -7.66
N GLU A 140 29.47 -0.20 -8.32
CA GLU A 140 29.33 -1.64 -8.17
C GLU A 140 29.55 -2.08 -6.71
N ASP A 141 30.58 -1.57 -6.06
CA ASP A 141 30.87 -1.82 -4.65
C ASP A 141 29.74 -1.34 -3.73
N ALA A 142 29.22 -0.14 -3.97
CA ALA A 142 28.14 0.44 -3.17
C ALA A 142 26.81 -0.32 -3.33
N VAL A 143 26.49 -0.76 -4.56
CA VAL A 143 25.32 -1.59 -4.85
C VAL A 143 25.49 -2.99 -4.25
N ALA A 144 26.68 -3.59 -4.34
CA ALA A 144 26.96 -4.89 -3.73
C ALA A 144 26.85 -4.85 -2.20
N ALA A 145 27.30 -3.76 -1.58
CA ALA A 145 27.18 -3.55 -0.13
C ALA A 145 25.72 -3.49 0.35
N MET A 146 24.78 -3.10 -0.52
CA MET A 146 23.36 -2.96 -0.18
C MET A 146 22.69 -4.29 0.21
N GLU A 147 23.24 -5.43 -0.24
CA GLU A 147 22.72 -6.74 0.16
C GLU A 147 22.88 -6.97 1.68
N LYS A 148 23.91 -6.39 2.30
CA LYS A 148 24.10 -6.40 3.76
C LYS A 148 23.15 -5.45 4.49
N ASP A 149 22.78 -4.34 3.84
CA ASP A 149 21.85 -3.34 4.38
C ASP A 149 20.37 -3.76 4.24
N SER A 150 20.08 -4.76 3.39
CA SER A 150 18.72 -5.22 3.07
C SER A 150 18.44 -6.68 3.47
N PRO A 151 18.54 -7.09 4.76
CA PRO A 151 18.34 -8.47 5.20
C PRO A 151 16.84 -8.86 5.24
N LEU A 152 16.14 -8.75 4.12
CA LEU A 152 14.73 -9.10 3.98
C LEU A 152 14.55 -10.60 3.75
N GLY A 153 14.05 -11.33 4.75
CA GLY A 153 13.65 -12.74 4.63
C GLY A 153 12.35 -12.93 3.83
N PHE A 154 11.98 -14.17 3.51
CA PHE A 154 10.76 -14.45 2.73
C PHE A 154 9.44 -14.13 3.44
N THR A 155 9.45 -14.09 4.77
CA THR A 155 8.27 -13.94 5.64
C THR A 155 8.07 -12.51 6.14
N VAL A 156 8.81 -11.54 5.61
CA VAL A 156 8.72 -10.14 6.04
C VAL A 156 7.29 -9.58 5.87
N PRO A 157 6.77 -8.81 6.84
CA PRO A 157 5.50 -8.13 6.70
C PRO A 157 5.45 -7.27 5.43
N GLY A 158 4.32 -7.29 4.73
CA GLY A 158 4.14 -6.65 3.42
C GLY A 158 4.61 -7.46 2.22
N GLY A 159 5.33 -8.57 2.42
CA GLY A 159 5.75 -9.48 1.35
C GLY A 159 6.72 -8.85 0.34
N MET A 160 6.81 -9.41 -0.86
CA MET A 160 7.63 -8.83 -1.95
C MET A 160 9.13 -8.58 -1.60
N PRO A 161 9.84 -9.42 -0.81
CA PRO A 161 11.20 -9.11 -0.37
C PRO A 161 12.17 -8.95 -1.54
N THR A 162 12.12 -9.86 -2.52
CA THR A 162 12.94 -9.78 -3.74
C THR A 162 12.65 -8.50 -4.51
N TYR A 163 11.37 -8.17 -4.70
CA TYR A 163 10.96 -6.95 -5.39
C TYR A 163 11.28 -5.69 -4.59
N ARG A 164 11.45 -5.72 -3.27
CA ARG A 164 11.86 -4.55 -2.47
C ARG A 164 13.35 -4.23 -2.58
N LYS A 165 14.19 -5.26 -2.68
CA LYS A 165 15.65 -5.08 -2.86
C LYS A 165 15.98 -4.38 -4.16
N THR A 166 15.30 -4.73 -5.25
CA THR A 166 15.53 -4.15 -6.58
C THR A 166 15.38 -2.62 -6.64
N PRO A 167 14.24 -1.99 -6.29
CA PRO A 167 14.08 -0.55 -6.29
C PRO A 167 14.99 0.13 -5.27
N ALA A 168 15.34 -0.51 -4.14
CA ALA A 168 16.31 0.05 -3.21
C ALA A 168 17.68 0.29 -3.89
N SER A 169 18.14 -0.68 -4.69
CA SER A 169 19.37 -0.56 -5.50
C SER A 169 19.22 0.38 -6.68
N LEU A 170 18.07 0.35 -7.37
CA LEU A 170 17.80 1.26 -8.49
C LEU A 170 17.71 2.73 -8.06
N PHE A 171 17.24 3.02 -6.84
CA PHE A 171 17.28 4.37 -6.31
C PHE A 171 18.70 4.87 -6.14
N LEU A 172 19.62 4.04 -5.64
CA LEU A 172 21.03 4.41 -5.53
C LEU A 172 21.66 4.63 -6.91
N PHE A 173 21.34 3.75 -7.87
CA PHE A 173 21.77 3.90 -9.25
C PHE A 173 21.25 5.19 -9.90
N ARG A 174 19.97 5.52 -9.72
CA ARG A 174 19.40 6.77 -10.21
C ARG A 174 20.04 7.99 -9.54
N PHE A 175 20.21 7.95 -8.22
CA PHE A 175 20.87 9.02 -7.46
C PHE A 175 22.29 9.29 -7.95
N TRP A 176 23.04 8.22 -8.26
CA TRP A 176 24.37 8.33 -8.83
C TRP A 176 24.40 9.17 -10.11
N HIS A 177 23.46 8.93 -11.03
CA HIS A 177 23.33 9.71 -12.25
C HIS A 177 22.76 11.12 -12.02
N GLU A 178 21.83 11.30 -11.08
CA GLU A 178 21.28 12.62 -10.74
C GLU A 178 22.35 13.55 -10.15
N VAL A 179 23.19 13.05 -9.24
CA VAL A 179 24.30 13.81 -8.68
C VAL A 179 25.32 14.18 -9.76
N ALA A 180 25.64 13.22 -10.65
CA ALA A 180 26.58 13.46 -11.73
C ALA A 180 26.06 14.48 -12.74
N ALA A 181 24.75 14.51 -13.01
CA ALA A 181 24.11 15.51 -13.85
C ALA A 181 24.15 16.90 -13.20
N GLU A 182 23.76 16.99 -11.91
CA GLU A 182 23.60 18.26 -11.20
C GLU A 182 24.94 18.93 -10.86
N LEU A 183 25.98 18.14 -10.60
CA LEU A 183 27.33 18.63 -10.31
C LEU A 183 28.28 18.55 -11.51
N GLU A 184 27.76 18.25 -12.71
CA GLU A 184 28.49 18.18 -13.99
C GLU A 184 29.74 17.28 -13.93
N LEU A 185 29.61 16.09 -13.33
CA LEU A 185 30.71 15.15 -13.10
C LEU A 185 31.05 14.25 -14.31
N GLY A 186 30.30 14.39 -15.40
CA GLY A 186 30.46 13.57 -16.60
C GLY A 186 31.84 13.73 -17.25
N THR A 187 32.33 12.65 -17.88
CA THR A 187 33.58 12.66 -18.66
C THR A 187 33.30 12.24 -20.11
N GLN A 188 34.33 12.24 -20.97
CA GLN A 188 34.18 11.73 -22.34
C GLN A 188 33.91 10.21 -22.37
N GLU A 189 34.36 9.47 -21.36
CA GLU A 189 34.28 8.01 -21.27
C GLU A 189 33.07 7.53 -20.46
N GLN A 190 32.64 8.32 -19.47
CA GLN A 190 31.48 8.03 -18.63
C GLN A 190 30.47 9.17 -18.76
N GLN A 191 29.37 8.87 -19.43
CA GLN A 191 28.27 9.81 -19.62
C GLN A 191 27.16 9.53 -18.61
N VAL A 192 26.45 10.59 -18.26
CA VAL A 192 25.22 10.50 -17.47
C VAL A 192 24.15 9.82 -18.35
N ASP A 193 23.52 8.77 -17.82
CA ASP A 193 22.36 8.17 -18.45
C ASP A 193 21.11 9.01 -18.14
N HIS A 194 20.74 9.88 -19.08
CA HIS A 194 19.61 10.78 -18.93
C HIS A 194 18.24 10.07 -18.90
N GLU A 195 18.12 8.87 -19.48
CA GLU A 195 16.86 8.11 -19.46
C GLU A 195 16.53 7.65 -18.03
N THR A 196 17.55 7.45 -17.20
CA THR A 196 17.38 6.96 -15.82
C THR A 196 16.94 8.04 -14.83
N ILE A 197 17.26 9.31 -15.13
CA ILE A 197 16.99 10.45 -14.24
C ILE A 197 15.76 11.25 -14.63
N GLU A 198 15.21 11.03 -15.84
CA GLU A 198 13.97 11.68 -16.27
C GLU A 198 12.81 11.32 -15.33
N GLU A 199 12.01 12.32 -14.96
CA GLU A 199 10.83 12.11 -14.12
C GLU A 199 9.61 11.85 -15.00
N ILE A 200 8.95 10.71 -14.78
CA ILE A 200 7.74 10.36 -15.52
C ILE A 200 6.59 11.20 -14.98
N HIS A 201 6.12 12.19 -15.72
CA HIS A 201 4.93 12.96 -15.39
C HIS A 201 3.69 12.45 -16.10
N ARG A 202 2.57 12.36 -15.37
CA ARG A 202 1.27 12.09 -15.98
C ARG A 202 0.73 13.38 -16.57
N GLY A 203 0.66 13.44 -17.90
CA GLY A 203 0.00 14.54 -18.60
C GLY A 203 -1.51 14.61 -18.33
N ILE A 204 -2.13 15.73 -18.73
CA ILE A 204 -3.58 15.88 -18.68
C ILE A 204 -4.22 14.80 -19.56
N SER A 205 -5.18 14.06 -18.99
CA SER A 205 -5.90 13.02 -19.73
C SER A 205 -6.87 13.67 -20.73
N TYR A 206 -6.80 13.27 -21.99
CA TYR A 206 -7.70 13.73 -23.05
C TYR A 206 -8.25 12.54 -23.85
N GLY A 207 -9.32 12.76 -24.61
CA GLY A 207 -9.90 11.74 -25.49
C GLY A 207 -10.80 12.38 -26.54
N SER A 208 -10.99 11.69 -27.66
CA SER A 208 -11.92 12.06 -28.72
C SER A 208 -13.12 11.12 -28.71
N ARG A 209 -14.26 11.62 -29.22
CA ARG A 209 -15.46 10.82 -29.46
C ARG A 209 -15.99 11.18 -30.85
N ASP A 210 -16.35 10.16 -31.61
CA ASP A 210 -17.12 10.32 -32.83
C ASP A 210 -18.60 10.24 -32.47
N ASN A 211 -19.34 11.28 -32.84
CA ASN A 211 -20.75 11.45 -32.48
C ASN A 211 -21.66 11.41 -33.72
N ASP A 212 -21.15 11.03 -34.90
CA ASP A 212 -21.99 10.91 -36.08
C ASP A 212 -23.04 9.80 -35.89
N ASN A 213 -24.31 10.18 -35.98
CA ASN A 213 -25.45 9.27 -35.88
C ASN A 213 -26.55 9.67 -36.88
N PRO A 214 -26.50 9.21 -38.13
CA PRO A 214 -27.46 9.58 -39.17
C PRO A 214 -28.88 9.03 -38.91
N TYR A 215 -29.05 8.14 -37.93
CA TYR A 215 -30.33 7.55 -37.55
C TYR A 215 -30.90 8.13 -36.25
N GLU A 216 -30.33 9.24 -35.76
CA GLU A 216 -30.82 9.92 -34.56
C GLU A 216 -32.32 10.28 -34.70
N GLN A 217 -33.09 9.94 -33.67
CA GLN A 217 -34.51 10.30 -33.56
C GLN A 217 -34.71 11.39 -32.49
N ARG A 218 -35.98 11.68 -32.15
CA ARG A 218 -36.30 12.70 -31.14
C ARG A 218 -35.58 12.49 -29.80
N PHE A 219 -35.43 11.23 -29.36
CA PHE A 219 -34.79 10.84 -28.10
C PHE A 219 -33.87 9.61 -28.25
N VAL A 220 -34.27 8.62 -29.06
CA VAL A 220 -33.46 7.43 -29.34
C VAL A 220 -32.27 7.83 -30.21
N GLY A 221 -31.07 7.42 -29.82
CA GLY A 221 -29.83 7.77 -30.52
C GLY A 221 -29.18 9.08 -30.07
N LYS A 222 -29.82 9.85 -29.18
CA LYS A 222 -29.25 11.08 -28.60
C LYS A 222 -28.36 10.80 -27.40
N GLN A 223 -27.35 11.65 -27.22
CA GLN A 223 -26.46 11.67 -26.06
C GLN A 223 -27.07 12.48 -24.91
N ILE A 224 -28.19 11.99 -24.37
CA ILE A 224 -28.85 12.66 -23.25
C ILE A 224 -28.03 12.40 -21.98
N PRO A 225 -27.65 13.44 -21.21
CA PRO A 225 -26.96 13.25 -19.93
C PRO A 225 -27.77 12.37 -18.99
N HIS A 226 -27.08 11.69 -18.08
CA HIS A 226 -27.73 10.88 -17.05
C HIS A 226 -28.73 11.74 -16.27
N LEU A 227 -29.98 11.26 -16.11
CA LEU A 227 -31.08 12.06 -15.55
C LEU A 227 -30.78 12.60 -14.14
N SER A 228 -30.11 11.81 -13.30
CA SER A 228 -29.69 12.23 -11.96
C SER A 228 -28.31 12.89 -11.93
N GLY A 229 -27.69 13.17 -13.07
CA GLY A 229 -26.31 13.65 -13.16
C GLY A 229 -26.09 14.97 -12.41
N MET A 230 -27.02 15.92 -12.53
CA MET A 230 -26.95 17.17 -11.78
C MET A 230 -27.10 16.95 -10.27
N LYS A 231 -28.04 16.11 -9.86
CA LYS A 231 -28.25 15.77 -8.44
C LYS A 231 -27.02 15.10 -7.82
N GLN A 232 -26.35 14.24 -8.57
CA GLN A 232 -25.09 13.60 -8.15
C GLN A 232 -23.98 14.64 -7.96
N ALA A 233 -23.90 15.64 -8.85
CA ALA A 233 -22.89 16.69 -8.77
C ALA A 233 -23.14 17.70 -7.64
N THR A 234 -24.40 17.92 -7.24
CA THR A 234 -24.77 18.85 -6.16
C THR A 234 -24.96 18.18 -4.79
N GLY A 235 -24.94 16.84 -4.73
CA GLY A 235 -25.23 16.09 -3.50
C GLY A 235 -26.72 15.98 -3.16
N GLU A 236 -27.62 16.29 -4.10
CA GLU A 236 -29.07 16.14 -3.95
C GLU A 236 -29.58 14.73 -4.29
N ALA A 237 -28.72 13.88 -4.85
CA ALA A 237 -29.07 12.50 -5.13
C ALA A 237 -29.06 11.73 -3.80
N GLU A 238 -30.24 11.31 -3.34
CA GLU A 238 -30.42 10.56 -2.09
C GLU A 238 -30.02 9.09 -2.28
N TYR A 239 -29.03 8.64 -1.51
CA TYR A 239 -28.64 7.24 -1.35
C TYR A 239 -29.18 6.70 -0.02
N ILE A 240 -29.07 5.39 0.20
CA ILE A 240 -29.65 4.71 1.39
C ILE A 240 -29.20 5.35 2.71
N ASP A 241 -27.94 5.79 2.82
CA ASP A 241 -27.38 6.41 4.04
C ASP A 241 -27.72 7.91 4.19
N ASP A 242 -28.27 8.54 3.15
CA ASP A 242 -28.74 9.93 3.19
C ASP A 242 -30.19 10.04 3.68
N MET A 243 -30.93 8.92 3.65
CA MET A 243 -32.31 8.86 4.11
C MET A 243 -32.40 9.25 5.60
N PRO A 244 -33.41 10.03 6.00
CA PRO A 244 -33.57 10.43 7.39
C PRO A 244 -33.70 9.19 8.28
N ASN A 245 -33.06 9.23 9.45
CA ASN A 245 -33.24 8.19 10.46
C ASN A 245 -34.73 8.01 10.74
N ILE A 246 -35.24 6.83 10.42
CA ILE A 246 -36.59 6.45 10.81
C ILE A 246 -36.53 6.28 12.33
N GLU A 247 -37.17 7.18 13.08
CA GLU A 247 -37.38 7.02 14.51
C GLU A 247 -38.28 5.82 14.76
N VAL A 248 -37.68 4.65 14.88
CA VAL A 248 -38.37 3.46 15.35
C VAL A 248 -38.59 3.62 16.85
N ASN A 249 -39.85 3.63 17.29
CA ASN A 249 -40.17 3.67 18.71
C ASN A 249 -39.79 2.34 19.38
N PHE A 250 -38.56 2.27 19.88
CA PHE A 250 -38.07 1.13 20.66
C PHE A 250 -38.58 1.14 22.11
N ALA A 251 -39.41 2.09 22.54
CA ALA A 251 -39.87 2.18 23.94
C ALA A 251 -40.47 0.87 24.51
N PRO A 252 -41.21 0.05 23.73
CA PRO A 252 -41.64 -1.26 24.19
C PRO A 252 -40.49 -2.26 24.39
N ALA A 253 -39.46 -2.22 23.53
CA ALA A 253 -38.26 -3.07 23.62
C ALA A 253 -37.27 -2.60 24.71
N LEU A 254 -37.25 -1.30 25.02
CA LEU A 254 -36.40 -0.64 26.03
C LEU A 254 -36.81 -0.94 27.49
N GLN A 255 -37.98 -1.54 27.73
CA GLN A 255 -38.37 -2.00 29.06
C GLN A 255 -37.64 -3.28 29.49
N VAL A 256 -36.90 -3.91 28.56
CA VAL A 256 -35.97 -5.01 28.85
C VAL A 256 -34.59 -4.40 29.15
N PRO A 257 -33.95 -4.69 30.30
CA PRO A 257 -32.61 -4.20 30.60
C PRO A 257 -31.62 -4.63 29.49
N CYS A 258 -30.90 -3.66 28.91
CA CYS A 258 -29.94 -3.74 27.78
C CYS A 258 -30.54 -3.63 26.36
N VAL A 259 -30.69 -2.40 25.83
CA VAL A 259 -30.81 -2.18 24.36
C VAL A 259 -29.42 -2.04 23.73
N ALA A 260 -28.70 -3.15 23.85
CA ALA A 260 -27.68 -3.65 22.95
C ALA A 260 -27.99 -5.16 22.89
N GLY A 261 -28.47 -5.63 21.74
CA GLY A 261 -28.81 -7.04 21.57
C GLY A 261 -27.85 -7.70 20.60
N PHE A 262 -27.78 -9.01 20.69
CA PHE A 262 -27.03 -9.87 19.79
C PHE A 262 -28.03 -10.81 19.14
N VAL A 263 -27.96 -10.95 17.82
CA VAL A 263 -28.72 -11.93 17.05
C VAL A 263 -27.74 -12.92 16.47
N ASP A 264 -27.97 -14.21 16.67
CA ASP A 264 -27.15 -15.28 16.10
C ASP A 264 -27.99 -16.43 15.54
N ILE A 265 -27.33 -17.57 15.33
CA ILE A 265 -27.95 -18.79 14.84
C ILE A 265 -29.10 -19.30 15.74
N ASN A 266 -29.07 -19.03 17.04
CA ASN A 266 -30.08 -19.50 17.99
C ASN A 266 -31.39 -18.70 17.88
N ASP A 267 -31.36 -17.53 17.23
CA ASP A 267 -32.54 -16.68 16.99
C ASP A 267 -33.24 -16.99 15.66
N LEU A 268 -32.69 -17.92 14.85
CA LEU A 268 -33.22 -18.33 13.55
C LEU A 268 -33.55 -19.82 13.54
N ASP A 269 -34.64 -20.21 12.87
CA ASP A 269 -34.84 -21.61 12.51
C ASP A 269 -33.95 -22.02 11.33
N ASP A 270 -33.62 -23.32 11.25
CA ASP A 270 -32.72 -23.87 10.25
C ASP A 270 -33.10 -23.51 8.80
N GLY A 271 -34.40 -23.38 8.51
CA GLY A 271 -34.90 -22.98 7.19
C GLY A 271 -34.66 -21.50 6.86
N ARG A 272 -34.64 -20.61 7.87
CA ARG A 272 -34.41 -19.17 7.70
C ARG A 272 -32.94 -18.78 7.76
N ASN A 273 -32.09 -19.63 8.33
CA ASN A 273 -30.66 -19.40 8.28
C ASN A 273 -30.04 -19.72 6.90
N LEU A 274 -30.78 -20.30 5.95
CA LEU A 274 -30.24 -20.62 4.63
C LEU A 274 -30.60 -19.56 3.57
N TRP A 275 -29.57 -19.11 2.86
CA TRP A 275 -29.61 -18.12 1.79
C TRP A 275 -28.93 -18.65 0.52
N GLY A 276 -29.26 -18.00 -0.60
CA GLY A 276 -28.59 -18.15 -1.89
C GLY A 276 -29.56 -17.97 -3.06
N SER A 277 -29.12 -17.28 -4.12
CA SER A 277 -30.01 -16.80 -5.19
C SER A 277 -30.63 -17.91 -6.04
N VAL A 278 -29.94 -19.05 -6.19
CA VAL A 278 -30.38 -20.18 -7.03
C VAL A 278 -30.48 -21.46 -6.20
N LYS A 279 -29.44 -21.74 -5.39
CA LYS A 279 -29.44 -22.79 -4.37
C LYS A 279 -29.37 -22.11 -3.02
N LYS A 280 -30.16 -22.58 -2.05
CA LYS A 280 -30.21 -22.05 -0.69
C LYS A 280 -29.35 -22.94 0.23
N ASP A 281 -28.05 -22.96 -0.01
CA ASP A 281 -27.07 -23.82 0.66
C ASP A 281 -26.02 -23.05 1.47
N GLU A 282 -26.14 -21.72 1.55
CA GLU A 282 -25.24 -20.88 2.33
C GLU A 282 -25.90 -20.43 3.64
N PRO A 283 -25.29 -20.67 4.80
CA PRO A 283 -25.82 -20.17 6.06
C PRO A 283 -25.58 -18.65 6.19
N PHE A 284 -26.59 -17.91 6.65
CA PHE A 284 -26.51 -16.48 6.92
C PHE A 284 -25.62 -16.20 8.14
N PHE A 285 -25.91 -16.89 9.25
CA PHE A 285 -25.01 -17.02 10.40
C PHE A 285 -24.35 -18.39 10.39
N ALA A 286 -23.03 -18.43 10.58
CA ALA A 286 -22.27 -19.67 10.67
C ALA A 286 -22.87 -20.61 11.74
N LYS A 287 -23.03 -21.89 11.39
CA LYS A 287 -23.50 -22.95 12.28
C LYS A 287 -22.45 -24.05 12.30
N ASP A 288 -21.93 -24.35 13.48
CA ASP A 288 -20.88 -25.34 13.78
C ASP A 288 -19.50 -25.07 13.15
N PHE A 289 -19.45 -24.61 11.90
CA PHE A 289 -18.23 -24.35 11.13
C PHE A 289 -18.23 -22.95 10.51
N VAL A 290 -17.04 -22.34 10.46
CA VAL A 290 -16.77 -21.12 9.69
C VAL A 290 -15.92 -21.50 8.47
N HIS A 291 -16.47 -21.33 7.28
CA HIS A 291 -15.86 -21.78 6.02
C HIS A 291 -14.96 -20.73 5.37
N SER A 292 -15.07 -19.46 5.77
CA SER A 292 -14.23 -18.39 5.21
C SER A 292 -14.09 -17.20 6.16
N HIS A 293 -12.97 -16.49 6.03
CA HIS A 293 -12.77 -15.23 6.73
C HIS A 293 -13.80 -14.19 6.26
N GLY A 294 -14.54 -13.60 7.22
CA GLY A 294 -15.59 -12.62 6.97
C GLY A 294 -17.00 -13.21 6.85
N GLN A 295 -17.15 -14.52 7.00
CA GLN A 295 -18.47 -15.13 7.14
C GLN A 295 -19.14 -14.63 8.44
N PRO A 296 -20.39 -14.15 8.40
CA PRO A 296 -21.07 -13.67 9.60
C PRO A 296 -21.34 -14.79 10.61
N ILE A 297 -21.08 -14.52 11.89
CA ILE A 297 -21.36 -15.44 13.02
C ILE A 297 -22.59 -14.97 13.80
N GLY A 298 -22.73 -13.65 13.93
CA GLY A 298 -23.86 -13.00 14.57
C GLY A 298 -23.85 -11.50 14.25
N MET A 299 -24.86 -10.78 14.74
CA MET A 299 -25.04 -9.36 14.52
C MET A 299 -25.35 -8.65 15.84
N VAL A 300 -24.53 -7.65 16.17
CA VAL A 300 -24.82 -6.73 17.27
C VAL A 300 -25.65 -5.57 16.75
N TYR A 301 -26.75 -5.26 17.43
CA TYR A 301 -27.55 -4.06 17.15
C TYR A 301 -27.63 -3.16 18.38
N ALA A 302 -27.55 -1.84 18.16
CA ALA A 302 -27.56 -0.84 19.21
C ALA A 302 -28.16 0.48 18.71
N LYS A 303 -28.34 1.44 19.63
CA LYS A 303 -28.86 2.79 19.32
C LYS A 303 -27.99 3.62 18.37
N SER A 304 -26.70 3.26 18.24
CA SER A 304 -25.79 3.91 17.30
C SER A 304 -24.78 2.91 16.75
N ALA A 305 -24.29 3.16 15.54
CA ALA A 305 -23.26 2.35 14.91
C ALA A 305 -21.98 2.29 15.76
N ALA A 306 -21.60 3.38 16.42
CA ALA A 306 -20.41 3.42 17.28
C ALA A 306 -20.53 2.46 18.48
N ILE A 307 -21.70 2.41 19.13
CA ILE A 307 -21.95 1.49 20.24
C ILE A 307 -21.98 0.05 19.74
N ALA A 308 -22.64 -0.22 18.62
CA ALA A 308 -22.71 -1.56 18.03
C ALA A 308 -21.31 -2.08 17.65
N GLN A 309 -20.45 -1.23 17.06
CA GLN A 309 -19.08 -1.58 16.70
C GLN A 309 -18.20 -1.84 17.94
N ALA A 310 -18.30 -0.98 18.96
CA ALA A 310 -17.57 -1.18 20.21
C ALA A 310 -17.99 -2.47 20.91
N ALA A 311 -19.29 -2.78 20.95
CA ALA A 311 -19.81 -4.02 21.53
C ALA A 311 -19.41 -5.25 20.70
N ALA A 312 -19.43 -5.18 19.36
CA ALA A 312 -18.99 -6.27 18.48
C ALA A 312 -17.51 -6.65 18.68
N GLN A 313 -16.64 -5.69 19.04
CA GLN A 313 -15.23 -5.97 19.36
C GLN A 313 -15.02 -6.72 20.67
N LEU A 314 -16.03 -6.73 21.55
CA LEU A 314 -16.00 -7.45 22.82
C LEU A 314 -16.53 -8.88 22.71
N VAL A 315 -17.11 -9.26 21.56
CA VAL A 315 -17.59 -10.62 21.32
C VAL A 315 -16.39 -11.55 21.22
N ASP A 316 -16.28 -12.46 22.18
CA ASP A 316 -15.26 -13.48 22.23
C ASP A 316 -15.75 -14.75 21.54
N VAL A 317 -15.06 -15.15 20.46
CA VAL A 317 -15.39 -16.37 19.71
C VAL A 317 -14.21 -17.32 19.79
N GLN A 318 -14.48 -18.51 20.30
CA GLN A 318 -13.48 -19.57 20.42
C GLN A 318 -13.54 -20.46 19.17
N TYR A 319 -12.38 -20.71 18.57
CA TYR A 319 -12.26 -21.52 17.36
C TYR A 319 -11.39 -22.74 17.61
N GLU A 320 -11.76 -23.86 16.99
CA GLU A 320 -10.84 -24.96 16.73
C GLU A 320 -10.44 -24.88 15.24
N GLU A 321 -9.15 -24.70 14.98
CA GLU A 321 -8.66 -24.57 13.60
C GLU A 321 -8.72 -25.92 12.87
N LEU A 322 -9.38 -25.91 11.71
CA LEU A 322 -9.42 -27.05 10.78
C LEU A 322 -8.54 -26.78 9.56
N PRO A 323 -8.00 -27.82 8.90
CA PRO A 323 -7.16 -27.65 7.71
C PRO A 323 -7.88 -26.88 6.58
N PRO A 324 -7.42 -25.68 6.19
CA PRO A 324 -8.09 -24.88 5.16
C PRO A 324 -7.66 -25.28 3.75
N ILE A 325 -8.52 -24.99 2.77
CA ILE A 325 -8.21 -25.07 1.34
C ILE A 325 -8.23 -23.64 0.80
N LEU A 326 -7.07 -23.08 0.44
CA LEU A 326 -6.90 -21.68 0.11
C LEU A 326 -6.62 -21.45 -1.39
N THR A 327 -5.94 -22.40 -2.04
CA THR A 327 -5.54 -22.27 -3.44
C THR A 327 -6.33 -23.20 -4.37
N ILE A 328 -6.40 -22.84 -5.66
CA ILE A 328 -6.99 -23.70 -6.70
C ILE A 328 -6.24 -25.03 -6.77
N SER A 329 -4.91 -25.02 -6.62
CA SER A 329 -4.09 -26.24 -6.65
C SER A 329 -4.41 -27.17 -5.48
N GLU A 330 -4.60 -26.64 -4.27
CA GLU A 330 -5.03 -27.43 -3.10
C GLU A 330 -6.41 -28.03 -3.33
N ALA A 331 -7.38 -27.23 -3.81
CA ALA A 331 -8.73 -27.71 -4.12
C ALA A 331 -8.73 -28.83 -5.16
N ILE A 332 -7.89 -28.73 -6.20
CA ILE A 332 -7.70 -29.78 -7.20
C ILE A 332 -7.11 -31.04 -6.57
N ALA A 333 -6.10 -30.89 -5.72
CA ALA A 333 -5.41 -32.02 -5.08
C ALA A 333 -6.35 -32.86 -4.21
N VAL A 334 -7.27 -32.22 -3.48
CA VAL A 334 -8.26 -32.91 -2.62
C VAL A 334 -9.62 -33.12 -3.30
N LYS A 335 -9.75 -32.79 -4.59
CA LYS A 335 -10.98 -32.90 -5.39
C LYS A 335 -12.19 -32.17 -4.78
N SER A 336 -11.96 -31.03 -4.14
CA SER A 336 -13.01 -30.18 -3.57
C SER A 336 -13.60 -29.26 -4.63
N PHE A 337 -14.67 -29.70 -5.30
CA PHE A 337 -15.31 -28.97 -6.38
C PHE A 337 -16.82 -28.79 -6.14
N PHE A 338 -17.38 -27.69 -6.64
CA PHE A 338 -18.82 -27.60 -6.81
C PHE A 338 -19.27 -28.53 -7.95
N PRO A 339 -20.45 -29.19 -7.86
CA PRO A 339 -20.93 -30.18 -8.83
C PRO A 339 -21.47 -29.53 -10.12
N HIS A 340 -20.66 -28.73 -10.80
CA HIS A 340 -21.03 -28.03 -12.02
C HIS A 340 -19.87 -28.06 -13.00
N GLY A 341 -20.06 -28.74 -14.12
CA GLY A 341 -19.16 -28.72 -15.26
C GLY A 341 -19.96 -28.80 -16.54
N LYS A 342 -20.05 -27.69 -17.27
CA LYS A 342 -20.48 -27.73 -18.68
C LYS A 342 -19.22 -27.69 -19.52
N MET A 343 -18.86 -28.81 -20.12
CA MET A 343 -17.79 -28.86 -21.12
C MET A 343 -18.39 -28.51 -22.48
N LEU A 344 -17.82 -27.50 -23.14
CA LEU A 344 -18.17 -27.17 -24.53
C LEU A 344 -17.10 -27.76 -25.45
N ILE A 345 -17.49 -28.69 -26.30
CA ILE A 345 -16.62 -29.28 -27.32
C ILE A 345 -17.19 -28.93 -28.70
N ARG A 346 -16.34 -28.50 -29.62
CA ARG A 346 -16.71 -28.24 -31.01
C ARG A 346 -15.62 -28.78 -31.94
N GLY A 347 -16.01 -29.53 -32.97
CA GLY A 347 -15.08 -30.09 -33.96
C GLY A 347 -14.62 -31.51 -33.64
N LYS A 348 -13.49 -31.90 -34.25
CA LYS A 348 -12.86 -33.22 -34.06
C LYS A 348 -12.24 -33.34 -32.65
N PRO A 349 -11.98 -34.57 -32.16
CA PRO A 349 -11.22 -34.77 -30.93
C PRO A 349 -9.88 -34.03 -30.97
N THR A 350 -9.51 -33.34 -29.88
CA THR A 350 -8.30 -32.51 -29.80
C THR A 350 -7.04 -33.28 -30.22
N ALA A 351 -6.93 -34.55 -29.82
CA ALA A 351 -5.81 -35.42 -30.16
C ALA A 351 -5.67 -35.71 -31.67
N GLU A 352 -6.76 -35.63 -32.43
CA GLU A 352 -6.73 -35.73 -33.89
C GLU A 352 -6.35 -34.38 -34.51
N GLY A 353 -6.91 -33.28 -34.01
CA GLY A 353 -6.61 -31.94 -34.49
C GLY A 353 -5.13 -31.55 -34.34
N PHE A 354 -4.48 -31.96 -33.24
CA PHE A 354 -3.06 -31.67 -33.02
C PHE A 354 -2.12 -32.35 -34.02
N LYS A 355 -2.54 -33.45 -34.68
CA LYS A 355 -1.69 -34.13 -35.68
C LYS A 355 -1.50 -33.30 -36.94
N ASP A 356 -2.45 -32.41 -37.22
CA ASP A 356 -2.46 -31.55 -38.40
C ASP A 356 -1.77 -30.19 -38.13
N CYS A 357 -1.23 -29.95 -36.92
CA CYS A 357 -0.60 -28.69 -36.53
C CYS A 357 0.93 -28.71 -36.72
N ASP A 358 1.49 -27.62 -37.25
CA ASP A 358 2.95 -27.45 -37.39
C ASP A 358 3.66 -27.24 -36.03
N PHE A 359 3.00 -26.59 -35.08
CA PHE A 359 3.51 -26.31 -33.73
C PHE A 359 2.43 -26.48 -32.68
N VAL A 360 2.83 -26.95 -31.49
CA VAL A 360 1.99 -27.07 -30.31
C VAL A 360 2.68 -26.34 -29.16
N TYR A 361 1.97 -25.39 -28.55
CA TYR A 361 2.46 -24.63 -27.39
C TYR A 361 1.62 -24.98 -26.17
N GLU A 362 2.31 -25.20 -25.05
CA GLU A 362 1.68 -25.47 -23.77
C GLU A 362 2.12 -24.42 -22.75
N GLY A 363 1.20 -23.99 -21.89
CA GLY A 363 1.46 -23.00 -20.88
C GLY A 363 0.31 -22.87 -19.89
N VAL A 364 0.59 -22.23 -18.76
CA VAL A 364 -0.39 -21.95 -17.72
C VAL A 364 -0.41 -20.46 -17.46
N ALA A 365 -1.58 -19.85 -17.61
CA ALA A 365 -1.83 -18.48 -17.18
C ALA A 365 -2.65 -18.49 -15.89
N ARG A 366 -2.29 -17.63 -14.94
CA ARG A 366 -3.06 -17.38 -13.72
C ARG A 366 -3.65 -15.98 -13.79
N MET A 367 -4.92 -15.87 -13.45
CA MET A 367 -5.61 -14.59 -13.34
C MET A 367 -6.14 -14.46 -11.93
N ASP A 368 -5.66 -13.44 -11.23
CA ASP A 368 -6.11 -13.15 -9.87
C ASP A 368 -7.47 -12.47 -9.85
N ARG A 369 -8.07 -12.45 -8.66
CA ARG A 369 -9.39 -11.86 -8.43
C ARG A 369 -9.36 -10.34 -8.66
N ARG A 370 -10.53 -9.81 -9.01
CA ARG A 370 -10.83 -8.38 -9.03
C ARG A 370 -11.92 -8.09 -8.02
N THR A 371 -11.73 -7.08 -7.17
CA THR A 371 -12.78 -6.57 -6.29
C THR A 371 -13.67 -5.58 -7.04
N SER A 372 -14.96 -5.52 -6.71
CA SER A 372 -15.91 -4.58 -7.31
C SER A 372 -15.77 -3.15 -6.79
N THR A 373 -14.98 -2.93 -5.73
CA THR A 373 -14.96 -1.68 -4.96
C THR A 373 -13.88 -0.67 -5.36
N SER A 374 -14.31 0.59 -5.30
CA SER A 374 -13.60 1.87 -5.31
C SER A 374 -13.31 2.41 -3.90
N ARG A 375 -13.10 1.56 -2.88
CA ARG A 375 -12.64 1.99 -1.54
C ARG A 375 -11.14 1.73 -1.39
N PRO A 376 -10.31 2.74 -1.04
CA PRO A 376 -8.97 2.48 -0.55
C PRO A 376 -9.10 1.64 0.73
N MET A 377 -8.33 0.55 0.82
CA MET A 377 -8.15 -0.14 2.09
C MET A 377 -7.44 0.84 3.03
N LEU A 378 -8.17 1.46 3.94
CA LEU A 378 -7.56 2.04 5.13
C LEU A 378 -7.02 0.86 5.96
N PRO A 379 -5.71 0.78 6.24
CA PRO A 379 -5.20 -0.25 7.13
C PRO A 379 -5.75 -0.01 8.55
N ARG A 380 -6.21 -1.08 9.19
CA ARG A 380 -6.45 -1.12 10.64
C ARG A 380 -5.14 -1.03 11.40
#